data_AF-A0A369JWJ4-F1
#
_entry.id   AF-A0A369JWJ4-F1
#
_cell.length_a   1.000
_cell.length_b   1.000
_cell.length_c   1.000
_cell.angle_alpha   90.00
_cell.angle_beta   90.00
_cell.angle_gamma   90.00
#
_symmetry.space_group_name_H-M   'P 1'
#
loop_
_entity.id
_entity.type
_entity.pdbx_description
1 polymer ?
#
loop_
_entity_poly.entity_id
_entity_poly.type
_entity_poly.pdbx_seq_one_letter_code
_entity_poly.pdbx_strand_id
1 'polypeptide(L)'
;MSSSTTTQRVGKGMDRGYALSAMAQLRLAVKHTLEAADVIDRGILLRGNQPRFVLNDDFLQSLEVGIPTMQDFLKKAAELCENRKSYFKIDPNDVAIKILCGSADLAMLQAAWIGLRRRLELSLSNFEKYNEELKKVKLHCLQLRRPPNYTKG
;
A
#
# COMPACT_ATOMS: atom_id res chain seq x y z
N MET A 1 -52.58 5.20 0.03
CA MET A 1 -52.45 3.83 -0.50
C MET A 1 -51.31 3.83 -1.52
N SER A 2 -50.56 2.72 -1.56
CA SER A 2 -49.53 2.39 -2.56
C SER A 2 -48.10 2.88 -2.31
N SER A 3 -47.50 2.32 -1.27
CA SER A 3 -46.35 1.38 -1.30
C SER A 3 -45.50 1.24 -2.58
N SER A 4 -44.19 1.35 -2.35
CA SER A 4 -43.13 0.35 -2.67
C SER A 4 -42.11 0.61 -3.78
N THR A 5 -40.87 0.27 -3.37
CA THR A 5 -39.82 -0.52 -4.06
C THR A 5 -38.65 0.21 -4.73
N THR A 6 -37.52 0.20 -4.00
CA THR A 6 -36.27 -0.47 -4.39
C THR A 6 -35.50 0.04 -5.60
N THR A 7 -34.24 0.45 -5.34
CA THR A 7 -33.08 -0.17 -6.00
C THR A 7 -31.83 0.01 -5.13
N GLN A 8 -31.36 -1.12 -4.61
CA GLN A 8 -30.00 -1.33 -4.10
C GLN A 8 -28.98 -0.97 -5.21
N ARG A 9 -27.94 -0.20 -4.90
CA ARG A 9 -26.71 -0.19 -5.70
C ARG A 9 -25.64 -1.05 -5.02
N VAL A 10 -25.68 -2.31 -5.44
CA VAL A 10 -24.59 -3.24 -5.77
C VAL A 10 -23.18 -2.63 -5.75
N GLY A 11 -22.25 -3.41 -5.18
CA GLY A 11 -20.85 -3.07 -4.91
C GLY A 11 -20.12 -2.37 -6.04
N LYS A 12 -19.49 -1.25 -5.69
CA LYS A 12 -18.59 -0.48 -6.54
C LYS A 12 -17.35 -1.33 -6.82
N GLY A 13 -17.18 -1.69 -8.08
CA GLY A 13 -16.05 -2.49 -8.56
C GLY A 13 -14.71 -1.86 -8.22
N MET A 14 -13.69 -2.71 -8.10
CA MET A 14 -12.30 -2.32 -7.95
C MET A 14 -11.86 -1.58 -9.23
N ASP A 15 -11.76 -0.25 -9.18
CA ASP A 15 -11.50 0.57 -10.38
C ASP A 15 -10.14 0.21 -11.02
N ARG A 16 -10.03 0.33 -12.36
CA ARG A 16 -8.81 0.01 -13.13
C ARG A 16 -7.54 0.73 -12.63
N GLY A 17 -7.68 1.92 -12.04
CA GLY A 17 -6.56 2.64 -11.42
C GLY A 17 -5.95 1.92 -10.22
N TYR A 18 -6.75 1.16 -9.46
CA TYR A 18 -6.28 0.38 -8.31
C TYR A 18 -5.42 -0.81 -8.72
N ALA A 19 -5.78 -1.49 -9.81
CA ALA A 19 -5.01 -2.62 -10.35
C ALA A 19 -3.65 -2.16 -10.92
N LEU A 20 -3.63 -1.03 -11.63
CA LEU A 20 -2.40 -0.43 -12.14
C LEU A 20 -1.46 -0.01 -11.01
N SER A 21 -1.99 0.57 -9.93
CA SER A 21 -1.20 0.94 -8.76
C SER A 21 -0.62 -0.28 -8.03
N ALA A 22 -1.39 -1.35 -7.86
CA ALA A 22 -0.89 -2.58 -7.24
C ALA A 22 0.25 -3.21 -8.07
N MET A 23 0.13 -3.18 -9.40
CA MET A 23 1.20 -3.64 -10.31
C MET A 23 2.43 -2.74 -10.28
N ALA A 24 2.25 -1.41 -10.17
CA ALA A 24 3.35 -0.47 -9.98
C ALA A 24 4.08 -0.73 -8.66
N GLN A 25 3.36 -0.94 -7.56
CA GLN A 25 3.93 -1.27 -6.25
C GLN A 25 4.70 -2.60 -6.27
N LEU A 26 4.16 -3.63 -6.93
CA LEU A 26 4.86 -4.90 -7.16
C LEU A 26 6.18 -4.68 -7.90
N ARG A 27 6.17 -3.86 -8.95
CA ARG A 27 7.39 -3.50 -9.69
C ARG A 27 8.40 -2.75 -8.82
N LEU A 28 7.95 -1.80 -8.00
CA LEU A 28 8.79 -1.04 -7.07
C LEU A 28 9.43 -1.94 -6.02
N ALA A 29 8.67 -2.89 -5.45
CA ALA A 29 9.16 -3.81 -4.42
C ALA A 29 10.21 -4.80 -4.94
N VAL A 30 10.20 -5.14 -6.24
CA VAL A 30 11.15 -6.06 -6.87
C VAL A 30 12.53 -5.44 -7.08
N LYS A 31 12.65 -4.10 -7.13
CA LYS A 31 13.93 -3.44 -7.38
C LYS A 31 14.82 -3.40 -6.13
N HIS A 32 15.65 -4.43 -5.96
CA HIS A 32 17.08 -4.32 -5.63
C HIS A 32 17.54 -3.07 -4.85
N THR A 33 18.10 -2.19 -5.64
CA THR A 33 18.95 -1.05 -5.31
C THR A 33 18.64 0.04 -6.32
N LEU A 34 18.94 1.31 -6.00
CA LEU A 34 18.92 2.35 -7.02
C LEU A 34 20.07 2.11 -8.00
N GLU A 35 19.76 2.16 -9.29
CA GLU A 35 20.70 2.16 -10.38
C GLU A 35 20.98 3.61 -10.80
N ALA A 36 22.06 3.82 -11.56
CA ALA A 36 22.41 5.15 -12.04
C ALA A 36 21.29 5.82 -12.86
N ALA A 37 20.42 5.04 -13.52
CA ALA A 37 19.28 5.56 -14.27
C ALA A 37 18.14 6.09 -13.38
N ASP A 38 18.08 5.67 -12.12
CA ASP A 38 17.02 6.08 -11.18
C ASP A 38 17.38 7.34 -10.41
N VAL A 39 18.63 7.81 -10.51
CA VAL A 39 19.17 8.93 -9.73
C VAL A 39 19.71 10.00 -10.65
N ILE A 40 19.27 11.23 -10.42
CA ILE A 40 19.79 12.41 -11.08
C ILE A 40 20.81 13.06 -10.13
N ASP A 41 22.10 13.05 -10.49
CA ASP A 41 23.13 13.88 -9.85
C ASP A 41 23.13 15.25 -10.53
N ARG A 42 22.70 16.28 -9.80
CA ARG A 42 22.66 17.67 -10.27
C ARG A 42 24.02 18.37 -10.17
N GLY A 43 25.05 17.67 -9.69
CA GLY A 43 26.42 18.16 -9.57
C GLY A 43 26.65 19.06 -8.35
N ILE A 44 27.90 19.55 -8.24
CA ILE A 44 28.39 20.32 -7.08
C ILE A 44 28.11 21.83 -7.22
N LEU A 45 27.85 22.31 -8.44
CA LEU A 45 27.64 23.73 -8.75
C LEU A 45 26.17 24.17 -8.65
N LEU A 46 25.39 23.51 -7.79
CA LEU A 46 24.02 23.91 -7.54
C LEU A 46 23.98 25.30 -6.93
N ARG A 47 23.26 26.22 -7.58
CA ARG A 47 22.99 27.54 -7.00
C ARG A 47 21.88 27.40 -5.96
N GLY A 48 22.16 27.76 -4.71
CA GLY A 48 21.18 27.75 -3.61
C GLY A 48 21.09 26.41 -2.86
N ASN A 49 20.05 26.27 -2.03
CA ASN A 49 19.86 25.11 -1.13
C ASN A 49 19.18 23.90 -1.81
N GLN A 50 19.53 23.62 -3.07
CA GLN A 50 18.94 22.51 -3.81
C GLN A 50 19.64 21.18 -3.44
N PRO A 51 18.89 20.06 -3.35
CA PRO A 51 19.49 18.75 -3.14
C PRO A 51 20.32 18.34 -4.35
N ARG A 52 21.47 17.69 -4.10
CA ARG A 52 22.39 17.21 -5.14
C ARG A 52 21.85 16.00 -5.87
N PHE A 53 21.43 15.00 -5.10
CA PHE A 53 20.90 13.75 -5.62
C PHE A 53 19.41 13.73 -5.44
N VAL A 54 18.68 13.44 -6.50
CA VAL A 54 17.22 13.23 -6.47
C VAL A 54 16.90 11.96 -7.24
N LEU A 55 15.78 11.33 -6.93
CA LEU A 55 15.25 10.30 -7.82
C LEU A 55 14.83 10.91 -9.16
N ASN A 56 14.88 10.11 -10.21
CA ASN A 56 14.21 10.41 -11.48
C ASN A 56 12.71 10.64 -11.23
N ASP A 57 12.14 11.66 -11.88
CA ASP A 57 10.75 12.09 -11.73
C ASP A 57 9.75 10.94 -11.95
N ASP A 58 9.94 10.07 -12.95
CA ASP A 58 9.03 8.94 -13.22
C ASP A 58 9.02 7.94 -12.06
N PHE A 59 10.19 7.72 -11.47
CA PHE A 59 10.36 6.79 -10.36
C PHE A 59 9.82 7.38 -9.06
N LEU A 60 10.06 8.66 -8.81
CA LEU A 60 9.49 9.38 -7.68
C LEU A 60 7.96 9.44 -7.77
N GLN A 61 7.41 9.78 -8.94
CA GLN A 61 5.96 9.81 -9.17
C GLN A 61 5.33 8.43 -8.91
N SER A 62 6.00 7.36 -9.34
CA SER A 62 5.55 5.99 -9.08
C SER A 62 5.48 5.70 -7.57
N LEU A 63 6.42 6.20 -6.78
CA LEU A 63 6.42 6.06 -5.31
C LEU A 63 5.34 6.92 -4.66
N GLU A 64 5.19 8.17 -5.08
CA GLU A 64 4.19 9.11 -4.57
C GLU A 64 2.75 8.63 -4.81
N VAL A 65 2.49 7.89 -5.89
CA VAL A 65 1.19 7.27 -6.13
C VAL A 65 1.08 5.90 -5.45
N GLY A 66 2.14 5.10 -5.55
CA GLY A 66 2.16 3.72 -5.08
C GLY A 66 2.01 3.61 -3.56
N ILE A 67 2.75 4.42 -2.80
CA ILE A 67 2.78 4.31 -1.33
C ILE A 67 1.41 4.66 -0.72
N PRO A 68 0.78 5.81 -1.03
CA PRO A 68 -0.53 6.15 -0.47
C PRO A 68 -1.59 5.11 -0.83
N THR A 69 -1.57 4.61 -2.07
CA THR A 69 -2.54 3.61 -2.50
C THR A 69 -2.39 2.30 -1.72
N MET A 70 -1.17 1.79 -1.51
CA MET A 70 -0.96 0.59 -0.68
C MET A 70 -1.28 0.87 0.80
N GLN A 71 -1.01 2.07 1.26
CA GLN A 71 -1.34 2.50 2.62
C GLN A 71 -2.85 2.46 2.87
N ASP A 72 -3.64 2.91 1.89
CA ASP A 72 -5.11 2.84 1.91
C ASP A 72 -5.62 1.40 1.89
N PHE A 73 -4.99 0.51 1.12
CA PHE A 73 -5.34 -0.92 1.13
C PHE A 73 -5.13 -1.56 2.49
N LEU A 74 -3.97 -1.32 3.10
CA LEU A 74 -3.67 -1.83 4.43
C LEU A 74 -4.64 -1.30 5.48
N LYS A 75 -4.96 -0.01 5.40
CA LYS A 75 -5.91 0.63 6.31
C LYS A 75 -7.30 -0.01 6.19
N LYS A 76 -7.85 -0.08 4.97
CA LYS A 76 -9.17 -0.68 4.72
C LYS A 76 -9.21 -2.16 5.12
N ALA A 77 -8.17 -2.93 4.80
CA ALA A 77 -8.11 -4.34 5.17
C ALA A 77 -8.06 -4.53 6.69
N ALA A 78 -7.30 -3.69 7.41
CA ALA A 78 -7.24 -3.73 8.87
C ALA A 78 -8.56 -3.29 9.53
N GLU A 79 -9.25 -2.28 8.98
CA GLU A 79 -10.57 -1.81 9.47
C GLU A 79 -11.65 -2.90 9.39
N LEU A 80 -11.53 -3.82 8.42
CA LEU A 80 -12.43 -4.95 8.30
C LEU A 80 -12.11 -6.07 9.32
N CYS A 81 -10.93 -6.07 9.94
CA CYS A 81 -10.56 -7.04 10.97
C CYS A 81 -11.07 -6.57 12.34
N GLU A 82 -12.04 -7.29 12.90
CA GLU A 82 -12.74 -6.93 14.16
C GLU A 82 -11.81 -6.61 15.34
N ASN A 83 -10.64 -7.26 15.42
CA ASN A 83 -9.72 -7.14 16.56
C ASN A 83 -8.55 -6.17 16.36
N ARG A 84 -8.49 -5.44 15.23
CA ARG A 84 -7.36 -4.55 14.94
C ARG A 84 -7.66 -3.09 15.28
N LYS A 85 -6.82 -2.51 16.14
CA LYS A 85 -6.82 -1.07 16.49
C LYS A 85 -5.80 -0.25 15.67
N SER A 86 -4.96 -0.93 14.91
CA SER A 86 -3.86 -0.32 14.16
C SER A 86 -3.58 -1.09 12.88
N TYR A 87 -3.00 -0.40 11.90
CA TYR A 87 -2.58 -0.95 10.62
C TYR A 87 -1.09 -0.67 10.39
N PHE A 88 -0.46 -1.48 9.54
CA PHE A 88 0.94 -1.28 9.16
C PHE A 88 1.12 0.02 8.37
N LYS A 89 2.11 0.83 8.74
CA LYS A 89 2.46 2.08 8.04
C LYS A 89 3.65 1.86 7.12
N ILE A 90 3.55 2.19 5.84
CA ILE A 90 4.63 1.95 4.86
C ILE A 90 5.74 2.97 5.02
N ASP A 91 5.42 4.26 5.10
CA ASP A 91 6.39 5.33 5.35
C ASP A 91 5.90 6.23 6.49
N PRO A 92 6.23 5.91 7.76
CA PRO A 92 5.78 6.71 8.88
C PRO A 92 6.31 8.16 8.78
N ASN A 93 5.39 9.14 8.78
CA ASN A 93 5.70 10.57 8.69
C ASN A 93 6.40 11.00 7.39
N ASP A 94 6.28 10.19 6.33
CA ASP A 94 6.85 10.42 5.01
C ASP A 94 8.38 10.62 5.03
N VAL A 95 9.07 9.97 5.97
CA VAL A 95 10.52 10.16 6.19
C VAL A 95 11.31 9.68 4.99
N ALA A 96 11.01 8.49 4.48
CA ALA A 96 11.75 7.94 3.36
C ALA A 96 11.47 8.71 2.07
N ILE A 97 10.20 9.00 1.76
CA ILE A 97 9.80 9.81 0.61
C ILE A 97 10.51 11.17 0.61
N LYS A 98 10.57 11.87 1.76
CA LYS A 98 11.23 13.18 1.84
C LYS A 98 12.72 13.10 1.51
N ILE A 99 13.41 12.06 1.97
CA ILE A 99 14.83 11.85 1.63
C ILE A 99 14.97 11.52 0.14
N LEU A 100 14.06 10.71 -0.41
CA LEU A 100 14.07 10.32 -1.82
C LEU A 100 13.72 11.47 -2.79
N CYS A 101 12.95 12.46 -2.33
CA CYS A 101 12.73 13.71 -3.07
C CYS A 101 14.01 14.53 -3.22
N GLY A 102 14.99 14.34 -2.34
CA GLY A 102 16.30 14.91 -2.51
C GLY A 102 17.21 14.78 -1.29
N SER A 103 18.48 14.52 -1.56
CA SER A 103 19.53 14.38 -0.57
C SER A 103 20.82 15.06 -1.05
N ALA A 104 21.62 15.55 -0.11
CA ALA A 104 22.99 16.00 -0.39
C ALA A 104 23.95 14.81 -0.59
N ASP A 105 23.59 13.64 -0.06
CA ASP A 105 24.40 12.42 -0.06
C ASP A 105 23.66 11.26 -0.75
N LEU A 106 24.35 10.62 -1.70
CA LEU A 106 23.85 9.45 -2.42
C LEU A 106 23.67 8.25 -1.48
N ALA A 107 24.52 8.10 -0.47
CA ALA A 107 24.40 6.99 0.49
C ALA A 107 23.11 7.12 1.32
N MET A 108 22.73 8.36 1.71
CA MET A 108 21.45 8.62 2.36
C MET A 108 20.26 8.30 1.45
N LEU A 109 20.32 8.67 0.17
CA LEU A 109 19.28 8.37 -0.81
C LEU A 109 19.09 6.85 -0.95
N GLN A 110 20.20 6.12 -1.09
CA GLN A 110 20.22 4.67 -1.19
C GLN A 110 19.72 3.98 0.08
N ALA A 111 20.10 4.47 1.26
CA ALA A 111 19.63 3.93 2.53
C ALA A 111 18.11 4.13 2.71
N ALA A 112 17.59 5.30 2.33
CA ALA A 112 16.16 5.56 2.33
C ALA A 112 15.41 4.62 1.37
N TRP A 113 15.95 4.36 0.18
CA TRP A 113 15.39 3.40 -0.76
C TRP A 113 15.33 1.99 -0.18
N ILE A 114 16.45 1.48 0.34
CA ILE A 114 16.51 0.13 0.94
C ILE A 114 15.49 0.00 2.08
N GLY A 115 15.43 1.01 2.96
CA GLY A 115 14.48 1.04 4.08
C GLY A 115 13.03 1.02 3.60
N LEU A 116 12.67 1.90 2.67
CA LEU A 116 11.32 2.01 2.12
C LEU A 116 10.90 0.72 1.40
N ARG A 117 11.78 0.18 0.57
CA ARG A 117 11.55 -1.06 -0.16
C ARG A 117 11.27 -2.22 0.80
N ARG A 118 12.07 -2.38 1.86
CA ARG A 118 11.81 -3.42 2.86
C ARG A 118 10.45 -3.25 3.52
N ARG A 119 10.01 -2.01 3.74
CA ARG A 119 8.67 -1.72 4.26
C ARG A 119 7.57 -2.02 3.24
N LEU A 120 7.80 -1.81 1.95
CA LEU A 120 6.88 -2.24 0.88
C LEU A 120 6.75 -3.77 0.85
N GLU A 121 7.84 -4.53 0.97
CA GLU A 121 7.78 -6.00 1.08
C GLU A 121 6.95 -6.44 2.31
N LEU A 122 7.21 -5.83 3.47
CA LEU A 122 6.46 -6.11 4.69
C LEU A 122 4.99 -5.70 4.57
N SER A 123 4.67 -4.69 3.77
CA SER A 123 3.30 -4.26 3.50
C SER A 123 2.50 -5.37 2.82
N LEU A 124 3.09 -6.07 1.85
CA LEU A 124 2.45 -7.20 1.17
C LEU A 124 2.17 -8.35 2.13
N SER A 125 3.15 -8.73 2.95
CA SER A 125 2.98 -9.78 3.97
C SER A 125 1.92 -9.41 5.01
N ASN A 126 1.84 -8.12 5.42
CA ASN A 126 0.79 -7.67 6.34
C ASN A 126 -0.59 -7.71 5.68
N PHE A 127 -0.69 -7.33 4.41
CA PHE A 127 -1.95 -7.40 3.67
C PHE A 127 -2.47 -8.84 3.55
N GLU A 128 -1.59 -9.82 3.29
CA GLU A 128 -1.94 -11.24 3.30
C GLU A 128 -2.49 -11.69 4.66
N LYS A 129 -1.83 -11.30 5.76
CA LYS A 129 -2.30 -11.60 7.12
C LYS A 129 -3.70 -11.04 7.37
N TYR A 130 -3.97 -9.81 6.94
CA TYR A 130 -5.30 -9.20 7.09
C TYR A 130 -6.35 -9.99 6.29
N ASN A 131 -6.03 -10.38 5.06
CA ASN A 131 -6.92 -11.20 4.24
C ASN A 131 -7.22 -12.57 4.86
N GLU A 132 -6.23 -13.21 5.50
CA GLU A 132 -6.46 -14.49 6.20
C GLU A 132 -7.36 -14.33 7.42
N GLU A 133 -7.16 -13.27 8.22
CA GLU A 133 -8.04 -12.94 9.36
C GLU A 133 -9.48 -12.72 8.89
N LEU A 134 -9.68 -11.98 7.80
CA LEU A 134 -11.01 -11.74 7.22
C LEU A 134 -11.69 -13.02 6.74
N LYS A 135 -10.94 -13.95 6.14
CA LYS A 135 -11.47 -15.25 5.72
C LYS A 135 -11.94 -16.08 6.93
N LYS A 136 -11.18 -16.05 8.04
CA LYS A 136 -11.55 -16.76 9.27
C LYS A 136 -12.85 -16.22 9.88
N VAL A 137 -13.03 -14.90 9.91
CA VAL A 137 -14.28 -14.26 10.40
C VAL A 137 -15.47 -14.67 9.53
N LYS A 138 -15.34 -14.62 8.19
CA LYS A 138 -16.40 -15.04 7.27
C LYS A 138 -16.78 -16.52 7.46
N LEU A 139 -15.79 -17.40 7.58
CA LEU A 139 -16.02 -18.82 7.83
C LEU A 139 -16.75 -19.07 9.15
N HIS A 140 -16.34 -18.37 10.22
CA HIS A 140 -16.99 -18.49 11.52
C HIS A 140 -18.46 -18.04 11.47
N CYS A 141 -18.74 -16.90 10.84
CA CYS A 141 -20.11 -16.42 10.65
C CYS A 141 -20.98 -17.37 9.82
N LEU A 142 -20.41 -18.02 8.80
CA LEU A 142 -21.14 -18.99 7.96
C LEU A 142 -21.41 -20.30 8.70
N GLN A 143 -20.50 -20.75 9.57
CA GLN A 143 -20.69 -21.94 10.40
C GLN A 143 -21.80 -21.74 11.44
N LEU A 144 -21.89 -20.55 12.04
CA LEU A 144 -22.95 -20.20 13.00
C LEU A 144 -24.35 -20.05 12.35
N ARG A 145 -24.42 -19.91 11.02
CA ARG A 145 -25.69 -19.82 10.28
C ARG A 145 -26.24 -21.18 9.80
N ARG A 146 -25.56 -22.30 10.08
CA ARG A 146 -26.15 -23.62 9.78
C ARG A 146 -27.34 -23.85 10.73
N PRO A 147 -28.56 -24.10 10.22
CA PRO A 147 -29.68 -24.45 11.08
C PRO A 147 -29.36 -25.76 11.83
N PRO A 148 -29.84 -25.93 13.07
CA PRO A 148 -29.71 -27.20 13.78
C PRO A 148 -30.33 -28.31 12.93
N ASN A 149 -29.56 -29.37 12.70
CA ASN A 149 -30.08 -30.59 12.09
C ASN A 149 -31.14 -31.16 13.03
N TYR A 150 -32.41 -30.90 12.74
CA TYR A 150 -33.51 -31.64 13.34
C TYR A 150 -33.48 -33.05 12.76
N THR A 151 -32.77 -33.95 13.44
CA THR A 151 -32.93 -35.39 13.25
C THR A 151 -34.38 -35.73 13.59
N LYS A 152 -35.17 -36.05 12.57
CA LYS A 152 -36.51 -36.62 12.74
C LYS A 152 -36.35 -37.96 13.46
N GLY A 153 -36.98 -38.07 14.62
CA GLY A 153 -37.22 -39.34 15.30
C GLY A 153 -38.26 -40.19 14.57
#